data_AF-A0A090BV37-F1
#
_entry.id   AF-A0A090BV37-F1
#
_cell.length_a   1.000
_cell.length_b   1.000
_cell.length_c   1.000
_cell.angle_alpha   90.00
_cell.angle_beta   90.00
_cell.angle_gamma   90.00
#
_symmetry.space_group_name_H-M   'P 1'
#
loop_
_entity.id
_entity.type
_entity.pdbx_description
1 polymer ?
#
loop_
_entity_poly.entity_id
_entity_poly.type
_entity_poly.pdbx_seq_one_letter_code
_entity_poly.pdbx_strand_id
1 'polypeptide(L)'
;MTTDSQTESTNDIQSKRITKTDLNQLAQTQYGEQAYCEHIRSGQRGWYLYAGHEPVFLGVNITDAFHSLQTPNFLTTPDSTQVTVTPSDISAPKENAELQQSKVTAPATKVQVDRPPLSPEQMLEILIEKFPHTFFKDPQKIRPVQKYIHKKIRQVLNYEYTKEEVSAALAIYTQADNYCNQLILGGQRLDLEGNPCDEVSPKHIEDAKARIMGEKPMRPAKKKKHQPASLSHVGPPPIEELITGKMELSVKIDTVPIDSKTVKNGWQEFTIEASGQIIKVTVRPKTWNKLQKAGSEFPAWIAHLKGKMGERIKGGFEIEQPSVQIFEKQPKGTKVELEAVNNDDS
;
A
#
# COMPACT_ATOMS: atom_id res chain seq x y z
N MET A 1 12.46 -16.63 57.23
CA MET A 1 13.77 -16.05 56.86
C MET A 1 14.34 -16.97 55.79
N THR A 2 14.63 -16.64 54.54
CA THR A 2 14.61 -15.42 53.71
C THR A 2 14.87 -15.99 52.29
N THR A 3 13.87 -15.97 51.40
CA THR A 3 13.90 -15.41 50.04
C THR A 3 15.27 -15.33 49.35
N ASP A 4 15.41 -15.99 48.20
CA ASP A 4 16.18 -15.59 46.99
C ASP A 4 16.03 -16.70 45.94
N SER A 5 15.89 -16.49 44.63
CA SER A 5 15.78 -15.27 43.84
C SER A 5 15.26 -15.68 42.44
N GLN A 6 14.18 -15.03 41.99
CA GLN A 6 13.71 -15.01 40.61
C GLN A 6 14.53 -13.98 39.84
N THR A 7 15.28 -14.36 38.81
CA THR A 7 15.66 -13.48 37.69
C THR A 7 16.09 -14.33 36.49
N GLU A 8 15.16 -15.06 35.90
CA GLU A 8 15.31 -15.51 34.51
C GLU A 8 14.07 -15.05 33.73
N SER A 9 14.31 -14.57 32.51
CA SER A 9 13.34 -14.35 31.42
C SER A 9 12.46 -13.09 31.43
N THR A 10 13.06 -11.90 31.42
CA THR A 10 12.37 -10.68 30.91
C THR A 10 13.07 -9.99 29.73
N ASN A 11 14.32 -10.35 29.40
CA ASN A 11 15.10 -9.65 28.36
C ASN A 11 15.16 -10.35 26.99
N ASP A 12 14.56 -11.53 26.81
CA ASP A 12 14.62 -12.29 25.54
C ASP A 12 13.51 -11.97 24.51
N ILE A 13 12.60 -11.04 24.82
CA ILE A 13 11.43 -10.75 23.97
C ILE A 13 11.66 -9.55 23.02
N GLN A 14 12.68 -8.71 23.26
CA GLN A 14 12.87 -7.46 22.50
C GLN A 14 13.46 -7.62 21.09
N SER A 15 13.86 -8.83 20.67
CA SER A 15 14.41 -9.10 19.34
C SER A 15 13.54 -9.99 18.45
N LYS A 16 12.36 -10.43 18.93
CA LYS A 16 11.41 -11.18 18.10
C LYS A 16 10.64 -10.25 17.19
N ARG A 17 10.72 -10.53 15.88
CA ARG A 17 9.91 -9.87 14.86
C ARG A 17 8.42 -10.08 15.18
N ILE A 18 7.75 -9.03 15.66
CA ILE A 18 6.32 -9.06 15.97
C ILE A 18 5.54 -9.45 14.70
N THR A 19 4.77 -10.54 14.80
CA THR A 19 3.94 -11.07 13.72
C THR A 19 2.46 -10.78 13.95
N LYS A 20 1.63 -10.94 12.91
CA LYS A 20 0.17 -10.84 13.04
C LYS A 20 -0.39 -11.83 14.06
N THR A 21 0.23 -13.01 14.15
CA THR A 21 -0.15 -14.05 15.11
C THR A 21 0.05 -13.58 16.54
N ASP A 22 1.20 -12.95 16.83
CA ASP A 22 1.50 -12.41 18.16
C ASP A 22 0.51 -11.28 18.53
N LEU A 23 0.15 -10.44 17.56
CA LEU A 23 -0.83 -9.37 17.73
C LEU A 23 -2.24 -9.91 18.03
N ASN A 24 -2.66 -10.96 17.31
CA ASN A 24 -3.96 -11.62 17.54
C ASN A 24 -3.99 -12.34 18.89
N GLN A 25 -2.92 -13.00 19.30
CA GLN A 25 -2.83 -13.64 20.62
C GLN A 25 -2.97 -12.61 21.75
N LEU A 26 -2.31 -11.46 21.60
CA LEU A 26 -2.42 -10.36 22.57
C LEU A 26 -3.85 -9.81 22.62
N ALA A 27 -4.48 -9.58 21.46
CA ALA A 27 -5.86 -9.13 21.36
C ALA A 27 -6.84 -10.12 22.02
N GLN A 28 -6.67 -11.42 21.78
CA GLN A 28 -7.51 -12.46 22.39
C GLN A 28 -7.34 -12.53 23.91
N THR A 29 -6.12 -12.36 24.39
CA THR A 29 -5.81 -12.36 25.84
C THR A 29 -6.48 -11.18 26.55
N GLN A 30 -6.58 -10.02 25.90
CA GLN A 30 -7.13 -8.81 26.50
C GLN A 30 -8.63 -8.60 26.29
N TYR A 31 -9.16 -9.02 25.13
CA TYR A 31 -10.52 -8.69 24.69
C TYR A 31 -11.39 -9.93 24.39
N GLY A 32 -10.87 -11.13 24.66
CA GLY A 32 -11.59 -12.41 24.50
C GLY A 32 -11.32 -13.13 23.18
N GLU A 33 -11.66 -14.41 23.10
CA GLU A 33 -11.28 -15.30 21.99
C GLU A 33 -11.77 -14.85 20.60
N GLN A 34 -12.84 -14.06 20.55
CA GLN A 34 -13.40 -13.52 19.31
C GLN A 34 -12.65 -12.27 18.81
N ALA A 35 -11.73 -11.72 19.60
CA ALA A 35 -10.97 -10.54 19.23
C ALA A 35 -9.89 -10.88 18.20
N TYR A 36 -9.80 -10.07 17.14
CA TYR A 36 -8.74 -10.22 16.14
C TYR A 36 -8.26 -8.87 15.62
N CYS A 37 -7.03 -8.84 15.13
CA CYS A 37 -6.43 -7.68 14.51
C CYS A 37 -6.30 -7.84 13.00
N GLU A 38 -6.64 -6.78 12.26
CA GLU A 38 -6.54 -6.76 10.80
C GLU A 38 -5.93 -5.46 10.29
N HIS A 39 -5.11 -5.59 9.24
CA HIS A 39 -4.47 -4.46 8.60
C HIS A 39 -5.30 -3.99 7.39
N ILE A 40 -5.90 -2.82 7.50
CA ILE A 40 -6.71 -2.20 6.45
C ILE A 40 -5.79 -1.41 5.50
N ARG A 41 -5.81 -1.76 4.20
CA ARG A 41 -5.01 -1.11 3.15
C ARG A 41 -5.72 0.08 2.47
N SER A 42 -6.89 0.43 2.97
CA SER A 42 -7.92 1.11 2.23
C SER A 42 -8.63 2.11 3.17
N GLY A 43 -8.46 3.42 2.93
CA GLY A 43 -9.05 4.45 3.79
C GLY A 43 -7.99 4.96 4.78
N GLN A 44 -8.33 5.07 6.07
CA GLN A 44 -7.31 5.23 7.12
C GLN A 44 -6.52 3.93 7.23
N ARG A 45 -5.30 3.94 6.69
CA ARG A 45 -4.45 2.73 6.61
C ARG A 45 -3.87 2.40 7.97
N GLY A 46 -3.86 1.12 8.32
CA GLY A 46 -3.19 0.63 9.52
C GLY A 46 -3.88 -0.59 10.12
N TRP A 47 -3.48 -0.93 11.34
CA TRP A 47 -4.00 -2.04 12.13
C TRP A 47 -5.20 -1.62 12.94
N TYR A 48 -6.22 -2.48 12.94
CA TYR A 48 -7.46 -2.30 13.67
C TYR A 48 -7.73 -3.52 14.55
N LEU A 49 -8.31 -3.29 15.73
CA LEU A 49 -8.84 -4.31 16.63
C LEU A 49 -10.34 -4.48 16.39
N TYR A 50 -10.77 -5.73 16.22
CA TYR A 50 -12.18 -6.12 16.14
C TYR A 50 -12.52 -6.93 17.38
N ALA A 51 -13.25 -6.34 18.32
CA ALA A 51 -13.62 -6.95 19.60
C ALA A 51 -15.10 -6.69 19.94
N GLY A 52 -16.01 -7.09 19.04
CA GLY A 52 -17.46 -6.99 19.22
C GLY A 52 -18.08 -5.59 19.07
N HIS A 53 -17.30 -4.52 19.19
CA HIS A 53 -17.68 -3.14 18.91
C HIS A 53 -17.10 -2.63 17.58
N GLU A 54 -17.34 -1.36 17.23
CA GLU A 54 -16.72 -0.72 16.07
C GLU A 54 -15.19 -0.93 16.05
N PRO A 55 -14.59 -1.13 14.87
CA PRO A 55 -13.17 -1.43 14.76
C PRO A 55 -12.32 -0.27 15.28
N VAL A 56 -11.45 -0.55 16.26
CA VAL A 56 -10.63 0.46 16.91
C VAL A 56 -9.26 0.53 16.27
N PHE A 57 -8.81 1.72 15.89
CA PHE A 57 -7.52 1.93 15.22
C PHE A 57 -6.33 1.82 16.17
N LEU A 58 -5.46 0.83 15.97
CA LEU A 58 -4.31 0.54 16.82
C LEU A 58 -3.02 1.26 16.37
N GLY A 59 -2.86 1.58 15.09
CA GLY A 59 -1.64 2.23 14.58
C GLY A 59 -1.32 1.91 13.12
N VAL A 60 -0.34 2.59 12.54
CA VAL A 60 -0.01 2.47 11.09
C VAL A 60 0.84 1.22 10.80
N ASN A 61 1.61 0.76 11.78
CA ASN A 61 2.56 -0.36 11.67
C ASN A 61 2.34 -1.34 12.82
N ILE A 62 2.83 -2.57 12.65
CA ILE A 62 2.53 -3.68 13.57
C ILE A 62 3.11 -3.47 14.97
N THR A 63 4.25 -2.77 15.07
CA THR A 63 4.89 -2.41 16.34
C THR A 63 4.02 -1.43 17.11
N ASP A 64 3.50 -0.39 16.45
CA ASP A 64 2.59 0.58 17.06
C ASP A 64 1.33 -0.11 17.54
N ALA A 65 0.78 -1.01 16.72
CA ALA A 65 -0.41 -1.76 17.08
C ALA A 65 -0.21 -2.65 18.32
N PHE A 66 0.95 -3.27 18.43
CA PHE A 66 1.32 -4.09 19.57
C PHE A 66 1.47 -3.26 20.85
N HIS A 67 2.13 -2.10 20.76
CA HIS A 67 2.24 -1.17 21.89
C HIS A 67 0.88 -0.63 22.33
N SER A 68 -0.01 -0.28 21.40
CA SER A 68 -1.35 0.22 21.72
C SER A 68 -2.17 -0.80 22.51
N LEU A 69 -2.11 -2.08 22.16
CA LEU A 69 -2.77 -3.15 22.92
C LEU A 69 -2.14 -3.32 24.32
N GLN A 70 -0.83 -3.15 24.47
CA GLN A 70 -0.19 -3.27 25.79
C GLN A 70 -0.58 -2.16 26.77
N THR A 71 -1.17 -1.05 26.31
CA THR A 71 -1.57 0.05 27.20
C THR A 71 -2.95 -0.20 27.85
N PRO A 72 -3.07 -0.12 29.19
CA PRO A 72 -4.25 -0.58 29.92
C PRO A 72 -5.53 0.28 29.78
N ASN A 73 -5.53 1.36 28.98
CA ASN A 73 -6.65 2.32 28.87
C ASN A 73 -7.13 2.56 27.43
N PHE A 74 -6.99 1.58 26.52
CA PHE A 74 -7.29 1.78 25.11
C PHE A 74 -8.80 1.94 24.77
N LEU A 75 -9.70 1.59 25.69
CA LEU A 75 -11.16 1.71 25.52
C LEU A 75 -11.77 2.58 26.62
N THR A 76 -11.70 3.91 26.49
CA THR A 76 -12.53 4.83 27.28
C THR A 76 -13.35 5.71 26.34
N THR A 77 -14.62 5.34 26.15
CA THR A 77 -15.68 6.24 25.70
C THR A 77 -16.07 7.18 26.85
N PRO A 78 -16.34 8.47 26.60
CA PRO A 78 -17.31 9.22 27.38
C PRO A 78 -18.65 9.18 26.63
N ASP A 79 -19.63 8.45 27.15
CA ASP A 79 -21.03 8.64 26.76
C ASP A 79 -21.78 9.35 27.91
N SER A 80 -22.46 10.42 27.49
CA SER A 80 -23.58 11.16 28.09
C SER A 80 -23.78 11.18 29.61
N THR A 81 -23.59 12.36 30.21
CA THR A 81 -24.52 12.85 31.25
C THR A 81 -24.77 14.34 31.05
N GLN A 82 -26.06 14.66 30.95
CA GLN A 82 -26.63 15.99 30.77
C GLN A 82 -26.16 16.98 31.83
N VAL A 83 -25.77 18.19 31.43
CA VAL A 83 -26.08 19.42 32.19
C VAL A 83 -26.39 20.55 31.20
N THR A 84 -27.68 20.89 31.17
CA THR A 84 -28.25 22.14 30.66
C THR A 84 -27.59 23.35 31.32
N VAL A 85 -27.04 24.28 30.54
CA VAL A 85 -27.18 25.74 30.75
C VAL A 85 -26.62 26.53 29.55
N THR A 86 -27.51 27.29 28.90
CA THR A 86 -27.27 28.56 28.22
C THR A 86 -28.27 29.57 28.80
N PRO A 87 -28.15 30.90 28.60
CA PRO A 87 -27.07 31.71 27.99
C PRO A 87 -26.68 32.94 28.86
N SER A 88 -25.66 33.72 28.46
CA SER A 88 -25.71 35.20 28.46
C SER A 88 -24.39 35.83 27.98
N ASP A 89 -24.54 36.64 26.91
CA ASP A 89 -23.80 37.82 26.42
C ASP A 89 -22.42 38.19 26.99
N ILE A 90 -21.48 38.57 26.09
CA ILE A 90 -21.10 39.97 25.83
C ILE A 90 -20.05 40.05 24.69
N SER A 91 -20.47 40.79 23.64
CA SER A 91 -19.74 41.67 22.72
C SER A 91 -18.43 41.28 22.02
N ALA A 92 -18.53 41.30 20.69
CA ALA A 92 -17.49 41.68 19.74
C ALA A 92 -17.04 43.15 19.92
N PRO A 93 -15.93 43.57 19.28
CA PRO A 93 -16.08 44.17 17.97
C PRO A 93 -15.09 43.69 16.90
N LYS A 94 -15.54 43.91 15.68
CA LYS A 94 -14.96 43.59 14.37
C LYS A 94 -13.86 44.60 14.00
N GLU A 95 -12.86 44.16 13.24
CA GLU A 95 -12.32 44.98 12.16
C GLU A 95 -11.93 44.10 10.97
N ASN A 96 -12.32 44.57 9.78
CA ASN A 96 -12.33 43.88 8.51
C ASN A 96 -10.96 43.95 7.82
N ALA A 97 -10.60 42.89 7.08
CA ALA A 97 -9.83 43.02 5.84
C ALA A 97 -10.18 41.86 4.89
N GLU A 98 -11.15 42.16 4.02
CA GLU A 98 -11.41 41.58 2.69
C GLU A 98 -10.11 41.73 1.83
N LEU A 99 -9.67 40.92 0.85
CA LEU A 99 -10.24 39.99 -0.11
C LEU A 99 -9.03 39.19 -0.68
N GLN A 100 -9.19 37.92 -1.08
CA GLN A 100 -8.84 37.43 -2.44
C GLN A 100 -9.00 35.91 -2.59
N GLN A 101 -9.83 35.56 -3.58
CA GLN A 101 -10.01 34.23 -4.13
C GLN A 101 -8.72 33.73 -4.80
N SER A 102 -8.36 32.46 -4.56
CA SER A 102 -7.72 31.67 -5.61
C SER A 102 -8.01 30.16 -5.45
N LYS A 103 -8.30 29.58 -6.60
CA LYS A 103 -8.73 28.23 -6.92
C LYS A 103 -7.49 27.46 -7.38
N VAL A 104 -7.06 26.39 -6.69
CA VAL A 104 -6.10 25.39 -7.22
C VAL A 104 -6.35 24.07 -6.46
N THR A 105 -7.04 23.10 -7.05
CA THR A 105 -6.45 21.98 -7.81
C THR A 105 -5.37 21.25 -7.03
N ALA A 106 -5.69 20.05 -6.56
CA ALA A 106 -4.72 19.09 -6.05
C ALA A 106 -3.75 18.63 -7.15
N PRO A 107 -2.46 18.46 -6.82
CA PRO A 107 -1.64 17.49 -7.53
C PRO A 107 -0.90 16.54 -6.59
N ALA A 108 -0.60 15.38 -7.15
CA ALA A 108 0.10 14.25 -6.57
C ALA A 108 1.44 14.61 -5.90
N THR A 109 1.65 14.13 -4.68
CA THR A 109 2.93 14.23 -3.96
C THR A 109 3.98 13.31 -4.58
N LYS A 110 4.69 13.81 -5.59
CA LYS A 110 6.14 13.57 -5.69
C LYS A 110 6.77 14.49 -4.66
N VAL A 111 7.59 13.96 -3.76
CA VAL A 111 8.48 14.78 -2.92
C VAL A 111 9.47 15.44 -3.89
N GLN A 112 9.13 16.61 -4.39
CA GLN A 112 10.04 17.53 -5.06
C GLN A 112 10.76 18.27 -3.94
N VAL A 113 12.04 17.99 -3.79
CA VAL A 113 12.92 18.84 -3.00
C VAL A 113 13.36 19.91 -4.00
N ASP A 114 12.93 21.16 -3.83
CA ASP A 114 13.30 22.33 -4.67
C ASP A 114 14.79 22.72 -4.54
N ARG A 115 15.65 21.78 -4.10
CA ARG A 115 17.09 21.94 -3.96
C ARG A 115 17.76 21.53 -5.27
N PRO A 116 18.79 22.26 -5.73
CA PRO A 116 19.60 21.81 -6.85
C PRO A 116 20.16 20.39 -6.58
N PRO A 117 20.23 19.53 -7.61
CA PRO A 117 20.72 18.16 -7.44
C PRO A 117 22.16 18.19 -6.92
N LEU A 118 22.42 17.47 -5.84
CA LEU A 118 23.75 17.46 -5.23
C LEU A 118 24.73 16.65 -6.09
N SER A 119 25.98 17.13 -6.15
CA SER A 119 27.05 16.33 -6.74
C SER A 119 27.23 15.04 -5.95
N PRO A 120 27.51 13.89 -6.61
CA PRO A 120 27.78 12.62 -5.93
C PRO A 120 28.89 12.70 -4.86
N GLU A 121 29.87 13.58 -5.03
CA GLU A 121 30.95 13.82 -4.08
C GLU A 121 30.46 14.57 -2.83
N GLN A 122 29.66 15.62 -3.02
CA GLN A 122 29.05 16.39 -1.93
C GLN A 122 28.13 15.50 -1.09
N MET A 123 27.33 14.66 -1.75
CA MET A 123 26.49 13.69 -1.05
C MET A 123 27.34 12.67 -0.27
N LEU A 124 28.50 12.25 -0.79
CA LEU A 124 29.40 11.36 -0.05
C LEU A 124 29.97 12.04 1.20
N GLU A 125 30.34 13.32 1.14
CA GLU A 125 30.80 14.09 2.30
C GLU A 125 29.72 14.17 3.38
N ILE A 126 28.48 14.45 2.98
CA ILE A 126 27.33 14.45 3.90
C ILE A 126 27.15 13.06 4.55
N LEU A 127 27.34 11.97 3.81
CA LEU A 127 27.25 10.62 4.37
C LEU A 127 28.37 10.32 5.38
N ILE A 128 29.59 10.80 5.13
CA ILE A 128 30.72 10.65 6.05
C ILE A 128 30.48 11.46 7.33
N GLU A 129 29.96 12.68 7.21
CA GLU A 129 29.64 13.54 8.34
C GLU A 129 28.49 13.00 9.19
N LYS A 130 27.41 12.52 8.55
CA LYS A 130 26.22 12.01 9.24
C LYS A 130 26.40 10.61 9.81
N PHE A 131 27.26 9.79 9.22
CA PHE A 131 27.47 8.40 9.61
C PHE A 131 28.98 8.10 9.74
N PRO A 132 29.67 8.72 10.73
CA PRO A 132 31.12 8.59 10.90
C PRO A 132 31.57 7.18 11.32
N HIS A 133 30.64 6.35 11.78
CA HIS A 133 30.90 4.97 12.17
C HIS A 133 30.75 3.95 11.02
N THR A 134 30.21 4.38 9.88
CA THR A 134 29.97 3.52 8.71
C THR A 134 30.80 3.94 7.51
N PHE A 135 30.92 5.24 7.27
CA PHE A 135 31.69 5.79 6.15
C PHE A 135 32.94 6.48 6.66
N PHE A 136 34.09 5.93 6.27
CA PHE A 136 35.39 6.47 6.65
C PHE A 136 36.09 7.11 5.46
N LYS A 137 36.73 8.26 5.71
CA LYS A 137 37.64 8.91 4.77
C LYS A 137 39.01 8.22 4.74
N ASP A 138 39.44 7.67 5.88
CA ASP A 138 40.73 6.99 6.04
C ASP A 138 40.73 5.61 5.36
N PRO A 139 41.63 5.34 4.39
CA PRO A 139 41.69 4.08 3.65
C PRO A 139 41.77 2.81 4.51
N GLN A 140 42.45 2.89 5.66
CA GLN A 140 42.64 1.75 6.56
C GLN A 140 41.41 1.45 7.42
N LYS A 141 40.54 2.44 7.64
CA LYS A 141 39.32 2.28 8.45
C LYS A 141 38.12 1.87 7.62
N ILE A 142 38.19 1.99 6.28
CA ILE A 142 37.12 1.58 5.38
C ILE A 142 36.79 0.12 5.65
N ARG A 143 35.50 -0.17 5.83
CA ARG A 143 34.97 -1.52 5.96
C ARG A 143 33.84 -1.75 4.96
N PRO A 144 33.59 -3.00 4.56
CA PRO A 144 32.45 -3.34 3.72
C PRO A 144 31.14 -2.85 4.35
N VAL A 145 30.30 -2.14 3.60
CA VAL A 145 28.99 -1.67 4.11
C VAL A 145 27.89 -2.72 3.91
N GLN A 146 26.85 -2.66 4.74
CA GLN A 146 25.70 -3.56 4.66
C GLN A 146 25.01 -3.50 3.29
N LYS A 147 24.46 -4.64 2.86
CA LYS A 147 23.64 -4.70 1.64
C LYS A 147 22.38 -3.84 1.81
N TYR A 148 21.99 -3.13 0.75
CA TYR A 148 20.82 -2.23 0.75
C TYR A 148 20.86 -1.07 1.76
N ILE A 149 22.05 -0.66 2.21
CA ILE A 149 22.23 0.45 3.15
C ILE A 149 21.54 1.75 2.71
N HIS A 150 21.46 2.01 1.40
CA HIS A 150 20.75 3.15 0.81
C HIS A 150 19.29 3.31 1.28
N LYS A 151 18.58 2.22 1.60
CA LYS A 151 17.20 2.30 2.10
C LYS A 151 17.16 2.86 3.52
N LYS A 152 18.05 2.36 4.38
CA LYS A 152 18.17 2.81 5.77
C LYS A 152 18.64 4.27 5.83
N ILE A 153 19.64 4.64 5.02
CA ILE A 153 20.13 6.03 4.92
C ILE A 153 18.98 6.99 4.60
N ARG A 154 18.14 6.63 3.62
CA ARG A 154 16.97 7.45 3.25
C ARG A 154 15.91 7.52 4.34
N GLN A 155 15.75 6.48 5.15
CA GLN A 155 14.84 6.50 6.29
C GLN A 155 15.35 7.42 7.39
N VAL A 156 16.64 7.32 7.76
CA VAL A 156 17.26 8.14 8.80
C VAL A 156 17.33 9.61 8.41
N LEU A 157 17.57 9.90 7.13
CA LEU A 157 17.57 11.27 6.58
C LEU A 157 16.16 11.76 6.20
N ASN A 158 15.09 11.15 6.73
CA ASN A 158 13.69 11.53 6.50
C ASN A 158 13.31 11.77 5.03
N TYR A 159 13.91 10.99 4.12
CA TYR A 159 13.73 11.12 2.67
C TYR A 159 14.08 12.49 2.08
N GLU A 160 14.95 13.27 2.75
CA GLU A 160 15.46 14.56 2.25
C GLU A 160 16.22 14.41 0.93
N TYR A 161 16.88 13.27 0.72
CA TYR A 161 17.64 12.97 -0.49
C TYR A 161 16.96 11.90 -1.35
N THR A 162 17.07 12.09 -2.67
CA THR A 162 16.54 11.15 -3.65
C THR A 162 17.32 9.83 -3.62
N LYS A 163 16.71 8.78 -4.18
CA LYS A 163 17.37 7.47 -4.28
C LYS A 163 18.59 7.53 -5.19
N GLU A 164 18.49 8.33 -6.24
CA GLU A 164 19.50 8.51 -7.27
C GLU A 164 20.75 9.18 -6.69
N GLU A 165 20.59 10.25 -5.90
CA GLU A 165 21.69 10.96 -5.23
C GLU A 165 22.45 10.05 -4.26
N VAL A 166 21.73 9.39 -3.35
CA VAL A 166 22.35 8.46 -2.37
C VAL A 166 23.02 7.29 -3.09
N SER A 167 22.39 6.75 -4.14
CA SER A 167 22.98 5.65 -4.90
C SER A 167 24.21 6.08 -5.71
N ALA A 168 24.26 7.32 -6.18
CA ALA A 168 25.41 7.84 -6.92
C ALA A 168 26.63 7.99 -6.01
N ALA A 169 26.44 8.55 -4.81
CA ALA A 169 27.47 8.69 -3.78
C ALA A 169 28.01 7.33 -3.30
N LEU A 170 27.11 6.40 -2.96
CA LEU A 170 27.50 5.05 -2.54
C LEU A 170 28.27 4.30 -3.62
N ALA A 171 27.93 4.52 -4.88
CA ALA A 171 28.63 3.89 -5.98
C ALA A 171 30.05 4.44 -6.15
N ILE A 172 30.33 5.72 -5.82
CA ILE A 172 31.70 6.24 -5.74
C ILE A 172 32.44 5.53 -4.60
N TYR A 173 31.84 5.53 -3.41
CA TYR A 173 32.46 4.94 -2.22
C TYR A 173 32.80 3.45 -2.39
N THR A 174 31.86 2.66 -2.91
CA THR A 174 32.01 1.21 -3.07
C THR A 174 32.86 0.78 -4.28
N GLN A 175 33.18 1.72 -5.18
CA GLN A 175 34.05 1.46 -6.34
C GLN A 175 35.49 1.90 -6.11
N ALA A 176 35.78 2.66 -5.06
CA ALA A 176 37.14 3.06 -4.73
C ALA A 176 38.04 1.84 -4.48
N ASP A 177 39.30 1.92 -4.90
CA ASP A 177 40.27 0.83 -4.74
C ASP A 177 40.42 0.40 -3.29
N ASN A 178 40.43 1.37 -2.37
CA ASN A 178 40.51 1.11 -0.94
C ASN A 178 39.34 0.26 -0.43
N TYR A 179 38.12 0.53 -0.92
CA TYR A 179 36.94 -0.26 -0.58
C TYR A 179 37.02 -1.65 -1.20
N CYS A 180 37.45 -1.77 -2.44
CA CYS A 180 37.64 -3.07 -3.09
C CYS A 180 38.70 -3.92 -2.36
N ASN A 181 39.82 -3.33 -1.95
CA ASN A 181 40.86 -4.00 -1.17
C ASN A 181 40.32 -4.53 0.17
N GLN A 182 39.53 -3.72 0.88
CA GLN A 182 38.88 -4.16 2.12
C GLN A 182 37.82 -5.23 1.87
N LEU A 183 37.10 -5.16 0.75
CA LEU A 183 36.17 -6.21 0.35
C LEU A 183 36.88 -7.53 0.02
N ILE A 184 38.13 -7.48 -0.48
CA ILE A 184 38.96 -8.65 -0.79
C ILE A 184 39.45 -9.35 0.49
N LEU A 185 39.78 -8.58 1.52
CA LEU A 185 40.13 -9.12 2.85
C LEU A 185 38.95 -9.88 3.49
N GLY A 186 37.71 -9.55 3.08
CA GLY A 186 36.51 -10.20 3.55
C GLY A 186 36.05 -9.67 4.93
N GLY A 187 35.45 -10.54 5.73
CA GLY A 187 34.96 -10.20 7.07
C GLY A 187 33.51 -9.69 7.10
N GLN A 188 33.18 -8.99 8.19
CA GLN A 188 31.82 -8.53 8.49
C GLN A 188 31.56 -7.13 7.92
N ARG A 189 30.32 -6.92 7.46
CA ARG A 189 29.81 -5.66 6.95
C ARG A 189 29.29 -4.80 8.09
N LEU A 190 29.49 -3.50 7.97
CA LEU A 190 28.97 -2.52 8.91
C LEU A 190 27.57 -2.05 8.51
N ASP A 191 26.69 -1.93 9.50
CA ASP A 191 25.43 -1.20 9.37
C ASP A 191 25.62 0.33 9.57
N LEU A 192 24.52 1.09 9.69
CA LEU A 192 24.55 2.54 9.87
C LEU A 192 25.08 3.00 11.23
N GLU A 193 25.06 2.12 12.21
CA GLU A 193 25.50 2.41 13.58
C GLU A 193 26.96 1.97 13.78
N GLY A 194 27.55 1.31 12.78
CA GLY A 194 28.91 0.77 12.84
C GLY A 194 28.98 -0.63 13.46
N ASN A 195 27.82 -1.29 13.64
CA ASN A 195 27.76 -2.64 14.15
C ASN A 195 28.02 -3.65 13.02
N PRO A 196 28.66 -4.79 13.33
CA PRO A 196 28.76 -5.90 12.39
C PRO A 196 27.39 -6.53 12.14
N CYS A 197 27.00 -6.68 10.87
CA CYS A 197 25.68 -7.20 10.51
C CYS A 197 25.73 -8.45 9.63
N ASP A 198 26.54 -8.45 8.57
CA ASP A 198 26.52 -9.52 7.55
C ASP A 198 27.93 -9.84 7.06
N GLU A 199 28.28 -11.10 6.87
CA GLU A 199 29.56 -11.45 6.23
C GLU A 199 29.59 -11.10 4.73
N VAL A 200 30.80 -10.80 4.23
CA VAL A 200 31.03 -10.58 2.80
C VAL A 200 30.95 -11.91 2.06
N SER A 201 29.95 -12.03 1.18
CA SER A 201 29.82 -13.20 0.29
C SER A 201 31.05 -13.38 -0.61
N PRO A 202 31.52 -14.63 -0.84
CA PRO A 202 32.66 -14.95 -1.71
C PRO A 202 32.55 -14.34 -3.11
N LYS A 203 31.34 -14.30 -3.68
CA LYS A 203 31.09 -13.69 -5.00
C LYS A 203 31.49 -12.21 -5.06
N HIS A 204 31.28 -11.46 -3.98
CA HIS A 204 31.66 -10.05 -3.92
C HIS A 204 33.18 -9.86 -3.79
N ILE A 205 33.86 -10.82 -3.16
CA ILE A 205 35.32 -10.86 -3.05
C ILE A 205 35.93 -11.05 -4.44
N GLU A 206 35.46 -12.06 -5.18
CA GLU A 206 35.88 -12.31 -6.57
C GLU A 206 35.64 -11.11 -7.48
N ASP A 207 34.45 -10.50 -7.37
CA ASP A 207 34.12 -9.29 -8.13
C ASP A 207 35.03 -8.10 -7.80
N ALA A 208 35.48 -7.95 -6.55
CA ALA A 208 36.44 -6.92 -6.18
C ALA A 208 37.84 -7.23 -6.71
N LYS A 209 38.30 -8.49 -6.63
CA LYS A 209 39.58 -8.92 -7.22
C LYS A 209 39.63 -8.63 -8.72
N ALA A 210 38.58 -8.99 -9.46
CA ALA A 210 38.49 -8.74 -10.90
C ALA A 210 38.48 -7.23 -11.25
N ARG A 211 38.00 -6.37 -10.36
CA ARG A 211 38.05 -4.90 -10.55
C ARG A 211 39.45 -4.34 -10.34
N ILE A 212 40.12 -4.72 -9.24
CA ILE A 212 41.50 -4.29 -8.96
C ILE A 212 42.45 -4.79 -10.06
N MET A 213 42.21 -5.98 -10.60
CA MET A 213 42.99 -6.55 -11.71
C MET A 213 42.69 -5.88 -13.08
N GLY A 214 41.70 -4.98 -13.16
CA GLY A 214 41.33 -4.28 -14.39
C GLY A 214 40.51 -5.11 -15.38
N GLU A 215 40.09 -6.34 -15.02
CA GLU A 215 39.30 -7.23 -15.89
C GLU A 215 37.85 -6.77 -16.08
N LYS A 216 37.32 -6.00 -15.10
CA LYS A 216 35.98 -5.41 -15.17
C LYS A 216 36.10 -3.89 -15.19
N PRO A 217 35.53 -3.19 -16.19
CA PRO A 217 35.64 -1.73 -16.26
C PRO A 217 35.02 -1.06 -15.02
N MET A 218 35.72 -0.08 -14.47
CA MET A 218 35.27 0.76 -13.35
C MET A 218 34.11 1.63 -13.85
N ARG A 219 32.89 1.13 -13.67
CA ARG A 219 31.64 1.56 -14.35
C ARG A 219 31.79 1.54 -15.89
N PRO A 220 31.08 0.66 -16.63
CA PRO A 220 30.37 1.23 -17.75
C PRO A 220 29.46 2.29 -17.14
N ALA A 221 29.57 3.54 -17.57
CA ALA A 221 28.43 4.44 -17.45
C ALA A 221 27.22 3.59 -17.84
N LYS A 222 26.14 3.60 -17.05
CA LYS A 222 24.86 3.20 -17.61
C LYS A 222 24.62 4.20 -18.73
N LYS A 223 25.18 3.95 -19.93
CA LYS A 223 24.53 4.32 -21.16
C LYS A 223 23.13 3.81 -20.90
N LYS A 224 22.17 4.72 -20.77
CA LYS A 224 20.77 4.35 -20.92
C LYS A 224 20.81 3.42 -22.12
N LYS A 225 20.55 2.13 -21.94
CA LYS A 225 20.41 1.25 -23.08
C LYS A 225 19.26 1.91 -23.82
N HIS A 226 19.56 2.67 -24.87
CA HIS A 226 18.68 2.71 -26.01
C HIS A 226 18.55 1.23 -26.32
N GLN A 227 17.40 0.65 -25.93
CA GLN A 227 17.08 -0.70 -26.35
C GLN A 227 17.42 -0.75 -27.84
N PRO A 228 18.18 -1.76 -28.31
CA PRO A 228 18.35 -1.93 -29.74
C PRO A 228 16.96 -1.88 -30.33
N ALA A 229 16.75 -1.05 -31.35
CA ALA A 229 15.47 -0.90 -32.00
C ALA A 229 14.98 -2.30 -32.35
N SER A 230 14.08 -2.82 -31.52
CA SER A 230 13.25 -3.96 -31.85
C SER A 230 12.56 -3.54 -33.14
N LEU A 231 12.87 -4.24 -34.24
CA LEU A 231 12.17 -4.22 -35.53
C LEU A 231 11.06 -3.14 -35.56
N SER A 232 11.43 -1.93 -35.98
CA SER A 232 10.54 -0.78 -36.21
C SER A 232 9.23 -0.81 -35.41
N HIS A 233 9.30 -0.64 -34.09
CA HIS A 233 8.12 -0.17 -33.37
C HIS A 233 7.91 1.28 -33.83
N VAL A 234 7.05 1.47 -34.82
CA VAL A 234 6.48 2.79 -35.13
C VAL A 234 6.00 3.31 -33.78
N GLY A 235 6.60 4.40 -33.29
CA GLY A 235 6.16 5.02 -32.05
C GLY A 235 4.65 5.27 -32.14
N PRO A 236 3.90 5.18 -31.02
CA PRO A 236 2.48 5.48 -31.07
C PRO A 236 2.29 6.81 -31.82
N PRO A 237 1.37 6.85 -32.81
CA PRO A 237 1.25 7.99 -33.70
C PRO A 237 1.12 9.29 -32.88
N PRO A 238 1.64 10.42 -33.40
CA PRO A 238 1.47 11.70 -32.73
C PRO A 238 0.00 11.91 -32.38
N ILE A 239 -0.27 12.53 -31.23
CA ILE A 239 -1.63 12.67 -30.68
C ILE A 239 -2.62 13.30 -31.70
N GLU A 240 -2.10 14.08 -32.63
CA GLU A 240 -2.81 14.73 -33.75
C GLU A 240 -3.31 13.74 -34.83
N GLU A 241 -2.73 12.55 -34.94
CA GLU A 241 -3.14 11.47 -35.85
C GLU A 241 -4.01 10.40 -35.16
N LEU A 242 -4.28 10.55 -33.86
CA LEU A 242 -5.11 9.60 -33.12
C LEU A 242 -6.58 9.73 -33.53
N ILE A 243 -7.14 8.61 -34.01
CA ILE A 243 -8.57 8.49 -34.23
C ILE A 243 -9.26 8.43 -32.87
N THR A 244 -10.19 9.36 -32.62
CA THR A 244 -11.02 9.33 -31.42
C THR A 244 -11.98 8.13 -31.47
N GLY A 245 -11.72 7.13 -30.62
CA GLY A 245 -12.61 5.99 -30.43
C GLY A 245 -13.68 6.26 -29.38
N LYS A 246 -14.88 5.68 -29.56
CA LYS A 246 -15.90 5.62 -28.50
C LYS A 246 -15.76 4.29 -27.76
N MET A 247 -15.52 4.35 -26.45
CA MET A 247 -15.47 3.17 -25.59
C MET A 247 -16.84 2.95 -24.91
N GLU A 248 -17.33 1.71 -24.93
CA GLU A 248 -18.57 1.29 -24.26
C GLU A 248 -18.28 0.03 -23.42
N LEU A 249 -18.70 0.07 -22.16
CA LEU A 249 -18.56 -1.03 -21.21
C LEU A 249 -19.87 -1.83 -21.16
N SER A 250 -19.76 -3.14 -20.95
CA SER A 250 -20.90 -4.04 -20.75
C SER A 250 -20.63 -4.97 -19.58
N VAL A 251 -21.42 -4.85 -18.52
CA VAL A 251 -21.40 -5.70 -17.32
C VAL A 251 -22.67 -6.54 -17.31
N LYS A 252 -22.59 -7.79 -16.85
CA LYS A 252 -23.76 -8.67 -16.73
C LYS A 252 -23.96 -9.11 -15.30
N ILE A 253 -25.21 -9.08 -14.84
CA ILE A 253 -25.63 -9.59 -13.53
C ILE A 253 -26.84 -10.50 -13.71
N ASP A 254 -26.99 -11.49 -12.86
CA ASP A 254 -28.15 -12.40 -12.79
C ASP A 254 -28.88 -12.31 -11.45
N THR A 255 -28.44 -11.41 -10.58
CA THR A 255 -28.98 -11.20 -9.24
C THR A 255 -29.24 -9.70 -9.03
N VAL A 256 -30.33 -9.36 -8.34
CA VAL A 256 -30.63 -7.98 -7.99
C VAL A 256 -29.67 -7.52 -6.89
N PRO A 257 -28.97 -6.38 -7.05
CA PRO A 257 -28.07 -5.85 -6.02
C PRO A 257 -28.80 -5.57 -4.71
N ILE A 258 -28.26 -6.07 -3.60
CA ILE A 258 -28.85 -5.93 -2.26
C ILE A 258 -28.43 -4.61 -1.61
N ASP A 259 -27.26 -4.08 -2.00
CA ASP A 259 -26.62 -2.88 -1.48
C ASP A 259 -27.16 -1.58 -2.09
N SER A 260 -28.29 -1.61 -2.79
CA SER A 260 -28.84 -0.44 -3.48
C SER A 260 -29.22 0.68 -2.52
N LYS A 261 -28.79 1.90 -2.83
CA LYS A 261 -29.09 3.12 -2.08
C LYS A 261 -29.86 4.09 -2.94
N THR A 262 -30.92 4.64 -2.37
CA THR A 262 -31.67 5.72 -3.00
C THR A 262 -30.86 7.00 -2.93
N VAL A 263 -30.52 7.57 -4.09
CA VAL A 263 -29.84 8.86 -4.22
C VAL A 263 -30.81 9.93 -4.75
N LYS A 264 -30.28 11.08 -5.15
CA LYS A 264 -31.07 12.22 -5.65
C LYS A 264 -32.05 11.80 -6.76
N ASN A 265 -33.24 12.39 -6.75
CA ASN A 265 -34.33 12.12 -7.70
C ASN A 265 -34.90 10.68 -7.63
N GLY A 266 -34.67 9.96 -6.53
CA GLY A 266 -35.14 8.58 -6.36
C GLY A 266 -34.40 7.56 -7.22
N TRP A 267 -33.22 7.91 -7.74
CA TRP A 267 -32.38 6.99 -8.49
C TRP A 267 -31.72 6.01 -7.53
N GLN A 268 -31.37 4.83 -8.03
CA GLN A 268 -30.77 3.77 -7.23
C GLN A 268 -29.31 3.62 -7.64
N GLU A 269 -28.41 3.79 -6.68
CA GLU A 269 -26.97 3.57 -6.80
C GLU A 269 -26.61 2.24 -6.12
N PHE A 270 -25.83 1.40 -6.79
CA PHE A 270 -25.34 0.14 -6.24
C PHE A 270 -23.96 -0.18 -6.81
N THR A 271 -23.27 -1.14 -6.19
CA THR A 271 -21.93 -1.58 -6.62
C THR A 271 -21.93 -3.02 -7.09
N ILE A 272 -21.16 -3.30 -8.14
CA ILE A 272 -20.97 -4.63 -8.70
C ILE A 272 -19.48 -4.92 -8.68
N GLU A 273 -19.06 -6.05 -8.14
CA GLU A 273 -17.71 -6.55 -8.37
C GLU A 273 -17.71 -7.37 -9.67
N ALA A 274 -16.86 -6.99 -10.62
CA ALA A 274 -16.68 -7.73 -11.86
C ALA A 274 -15.21 -7.72 -12.28
N SER A 275 -14.63 -8.91 -12.49
CA SER A 275 -13.24 -9.07 -12.92
C SER A 275 -12.23 -8.34 -12.01
N GLY A 276 -12.49 -8.33 -10.69
CA GLY A 276 -11.66 -7.65 -9.70
C GLY A 276 -11.73 -6.12 -9.76
N GLN A 277 -12.72 -5.55 -10.44
CA GLN A 277 -13.02 -4.12 -10.45
C GLN A 277 -14.35 -3.86 -9.74
N ILE A 278 -14.39 -2.81 -8.93
CA ILE A 278 -15.60 -2.29 -8.30
C ILE A 278 -16.28 -1.34 -9.28
N ILE A 279 -17.46 -1.72 -9.76
CA ILE A 279 -18.22 -0.98 -10.74
C ILE A 279 -19.42 -0.34 -10.05
N LYS A 280 -19.43 0.99 -9.96
CA LYS A 280 -20.55 1.74 -9.40
C LYS A 280 -21.53 2.08 -10.51
N VAL A 281 -22.82 1.84 -10.27
CA VAL A 281 -23.87 2.08 -11.27
C VAL A 281 -25.04 2.81 -10.63
N THR A 282 -25.47 3.91 -11.26
CA THR A 282 -26.64 4.67 -10.82
C THR A 282 -27.73 4.62 -11.89
N VAL A 283 -28.85 3.97 -11.58
CA VAL A 283 -29.97 3.78 -12.52
C VAL A 283 -31.22 4.55 -12.10
N ARG A 284 -32.04 4.92 -13.10
CA ARG A 284 -33.33 5.58 -12.87
C ARG A 284 -34.31 4.66 -12.13
N PRO A 285 -35.25 5.19 -11.33
CA PRO A 285 -36.20 4.36 -10.56
C PRO A 285 -37.01 3.40 -11.44
N LYS A 286 -37.45 3.83 -12.64
CA LYS A 286 -38.14 2.93 -13.59
C LYS A 286 -37.28 1.74 -14.03
N THR A 287 -35.97 1.95 -14.21
CA THR A 287 -35.03 0.89 -14.59
C THR A 287 -34.78 -0.04 -13.41
N TRP A 288 -34.65 0.51 -12.21
CA TRP A 288 -34.53 -0.29 -10.98
C TRP A 288 -35.74 -1.19 -10.75
N ASN A 289 -36.96 -0.66 -10.89
CA ASN A 289 -38.18 -1.45 -10.74
C ASN A 289 -38.25 -2.62 -11.74
N LYS A 290 -37.70 -2.45 -12.96
CA LYS A 290 -37.59 -3.55 -13.94
C LYS A 290 -36.61 -4.63 -13.48
N LEU A 291 -35.48 -4.26 -12.89
CA LEU A 291 -34.52 -5.22 -12.31
C LEU A 291 -35.14 -6.01 -11.16
N GLN A 292 -35.80 -5.32 -10.23
CA GLN A 292 -36.52 -5.98 -9.13
C GLN A 292 -37.60 -6.94 -9.64
N LYS A 293 -38.42 -6.48 -10.60
CA LYS A 293 -39.46 -7.30 -11.22
C LYS A 293 -38.88 -8.55 -11.88
N ALA A 294 -37.77 -8.42 -12.60
CA ALA A 294 -37.10 -9.57 -13.22
C ALA A 294 -36.60 -10.58 -12.18
N GLY A 295 -36.02 -10.10 -11.08
CA GLY A 295 -35.61 -10.94 -9.95
C GLY A 295 -36.73 -11.69 -9.25
N SER A 296 -37.96 -11.17 -9.30
CA SER A 296 -39.15 -11.82 -8.72
C SER A 296 -39.93 -12.70 -9.70
N GLU A 297 -39.93 -12.36 -10.99
CA GLU A 297 -40.83 -12.96 -12.00
C GLU A 297 -40.17 -14.10 -12.77
N PHE A 298 -38.84 -14.07 -12.94
CA PHE A 298 -38.12 -15.07 -13.72
C PHE A 298 -37.22 -15.94 -12.84
N PRO A 299 -37.33 -17.28 -12.92
CA PRO A 299 -36.49 -18.19 -12.13
C PRO A 299 -35.01 -18.14 -12.55
N ALA A 300 -34.73 -17.77 -13.81
CA ALA A 300 -33.40 -17.49 -14.30
C ALA A 300 -33.43 -16.30 -15.27
N TRP A 301 -32.60 -15.29 -15.03
CA TRP A 301 -32.52 -14.08 -15.85
C TRP A 301 -31.09 -13.55 -15.91
N ILE A 302 -30.87 -12.58 -16.80
CA ILE A 302 -29.61 -11.83 -16.87
C ILE A 302 -29.90 -10.40 -17.31
N ALA A 303 -29.36 -9.42 -16.59
CA ALA A 303 -29.31 -8.04 -17.02
C ALA A 303 -27.96 -7.70 -17.63
N HIS A 304 -27.98 -7.04 -18.77
CA HIS A 304 -26.83 -6.38 -19.38
C HIS A 304 -26.88 -4.89 -19.01
N LEU A 305 -25.89 -4.43 -18.26
CA LEU A 305 -25.67 -3.03 -17.94
C LEU A 305 -24.59 -2.48 -18.86
N LYS A 306 -24.99 -1.62 -19.78
CA LYS A 306 -24.08 -0.97 -20.74
C LYS A 306 -23.95 0.51 -20.45
N GLY A 307 -22.78 1.07 -20.68
CA GLY A 307 -22.60 2.52 -20.57
C GLY A 307 -21.18 2.96 -20.85
N LYS A 308 -20.92 4.25 -20.61
CA LYS A 308 -19.58 4.83 -20.77
C LYS A 308 -18.80 4.62 -19.49
N MET A 309 -17.49 4.48 -19.62
CA MET A 309 -16.59 4.52 -18.47
C MET A 309 -16.56 5.95 -17.92
N GLY A 310 -17.03 6.13 -16.70
CA GLY A 310 -17.04 7.39 -15.98
C GLY A 310 -15.85 7.54 -15.03
N GLU A 311 -16.09 8.27 -13.93
CA GLU A 311 -15.08 8.57 -12.93
C GLU A 311 -14.45 7.30 -12.33
N ARG A 312 -13.13 7.36 -12.12
CA ARG A 312 -12.39 6.29 -11.47
C ARG A 312 -12.63 6.35 -9.97
N ILE A 313 -13.09 5.25 -9.38
CA ILE A 313 -13.25 5.09 -7.94
C ILE A 313 -12.18 4.16 -7.38
N LYS A 314 -12.09 4.09 -6.06
CA LYS A 314 -11.15 3.19 -5.40
C LYS A 314 -11.48 1.74 -5.73
N GLY A 315 -10.57 1.07 -6.45
CA GLY A 315 -10.75 -0.31 -6.87
C GLY A 315 -11.60 -0.50 -8.13
N GLY A 316 -12.04 0.57 -8.81
CA GLY A 316 -12.72 0.44 -10.10
C GLY A 316 -13.21 1.78 -10.68
N PHE A 317 -14.42 1.84 -11.21
CA PHE A 317 -14.95 3.02 -11.91
C PHE A 317 -16.49 3.07 -11.90
N GLU A 318 -17.05 4.23 -12.21
CA GLU A 318 -18.48 4.41 -12.43
C GLU A 318 -18.88 4.12 -13.89
N ILE A 319 -20.04 3.52 -14.11
CA ILE A 319 -20.65 3.47 -15.44
C ILE A 319 -21.58 4.67 -15.61
N GLU A 320 -21.18 5.60 -16.46
CA GLU A 320 -22.00 6.74 -16.86
C GLU A 320 -23.03 6.34 -17.91
N GLN A 321 -24.20 6.97 -17.83
CA GLN A 321 -25.32 6.76 -18.74
C GLN A 321 -25.71 5.27 -18.87
N PRO A 322 -25.94 4.56 -17.75
CA PRO A 322 -26.20 3.12 -17.81
C PRO A 322 -27.55 2.83 -18.47
N SER A 323 -27.49 1.94 -19.46
CA SER A 323 -28.63 1.30 -20.12
C SER A 323 -28.72 -0.15 -19.64
N VAL A 324 -29.90 -0.56 -19.20
CA VAL A 324 -30.14 -1.92 -18.67
C VAL A 324 -31.11 -2.65 -19.59
N GLN A 325 -30.68 -3.81 -20.07
CA GLN A 325 -31.51 -4.75 -20.83
C GLN A 325 -31.60 -6.06 -20.07
N ILE A 326 -32.81 -6.59 -19.90
CA ILE A 326 -33.07 -7.80 -19.12
C ILE A 326 -33.50 -8.91 -20.08
N PHE A 327 -32.91 -10.08 -19.93
CA PHE A 327 -33.23 -11.28 -20.69
C PHE A 327 -33.60 -12.40 -19.74
N GLU A 328 -34.70 -13.09 -20.01
CA GLU A 328 -35.05 -14.34 -19.35
C GLU A 328 -34.16 -15.46 -19.92
N LYS A 329 -33.65 -16.33 -19.04
CA LYS A 329 -32.92 -17.53 -19.44
C LYS A 329 -33.82 -18.73 -19.21
N GLN A 330 -33.99 -19.53 -20.26
CA GLN A 330 -34.55 -20.87 -20.09
C GLN A 330 -33.52 -21.73 -19.32
N PRO A 331 -33.92 -22.43 -18.25
CA PRO A 331 -33.01 -23.33 -17.55
C PRO A 331 -32.53 -24.40 -18.55
N LYS A 332 -31.22 -24.47 -18.79
CA LYS A 332 -30.65 -25.60 -19.54
C LYS A 332 -30.98 -26.86 -18.75
N GLY A 333 -31.87 -27.69 -19.30
CA GLY A 333 -32.36 -28.89 -18.63
C GLY A 333 -31.23 -29.74 -18.09
N THR A 334 -31.18 -29.88 -16.77
CA THR A 334 -30.42 -30.92 -16.09
C THR A 334 -31.03 -32.24 -16.54
N LYS A 335 -30.29 -33.05 -17.33
CA LYS A 335 -30.67 -34.42 -17.64
C LYS A 335 -30.67 -35.20 -16.33
N VAL A 336 -31.84 -35.40 -15.73
CA VAL A 336 -32.02 -36.24 -14.56
C VAL A 336 -31.89 -37.69 -15.02
N GLU A 337 -30.83 -38.35 -14.58
CA GLU A 337 -30.64 -39.80 -14.68
C GLU A 337 -31.50 -40.45 -13.59
N LEU A 338 -32.68 -40.92 -13.99
CA LEU A 338 -33.52 -41.79 -13.17
C LEU A 338 -32.99 -43.22 -13.33
N GLU A 339 -32.13 -43.65 -12.41
CA GLU A 339 -31.82 -45.07 -12.23
C GLU A 339 -33.06 -45.78 -11.66
N ALA A 340 -33.50 -46.79 -12.40
CA ALA A 340 -34.67 -47.60 -12.13
C ALA A 340 -34.46 -48.49 -10.89
N VAL A 341 -35.33 -48.35 -9.89
CA VAL A 341 -35.61 -49.43 -8.94
C VAL A 341 -36.79 -50.22 -9.49
N ASN A 342 -36.50 -51.27 -10.26
CA ASN A 342 -37.46 -52.32 -10.53
C ASN A 342 -37.42 -53.31 -9.36
N ASN A 343 -38.46 -53.27 -8.53
CA ASN A 343 -38.91 -54.44 -7.79
C ASN A 343 -39.44 -55.45 -8.81
N ASP A 344 -38.91 -56.67 -8.78
CA ASP A 344 -39.57 -57.83 -9.40
C ASP A 344 -39.82 -58.85 -8.28
N ASP A 345 -41.11 -59.07 -8.05
CA ASP A 345 -41.71 -60.05 -7.15
C ASP A 345 -42.34 -61.10 -8.06
N SER A 346 -41.70 -62.28 -8.19
CA SER A 346 -42.30 -63.59 -8.52
C SER A 346 -41.24 -64.69 -8.58
#